data_AF-A0A9E1IEC2-F1
#
_entry.id   AF-A0A9E1IEC2-F1
#
_cell.length_a   1.000
_cell.length_b   1.000
_cell.length_c   1.000
_cell.angle_alpha   90.00
_cell.angle_beta   90.00
_cell.angle_gamma   90.00
#
_symmetry.space_group_name_H-M   'P 1'
#
loop_
_entity.id
_entity.type
_entity.pdbx_description
1 polymer ?
#
loop_
_entity_poly.entity_id
_entity_poly.type
_entity_poly.pdbx_seq_one_letter_code
_entity_poly.pdbx_strand_id
1 'polypeptide(L)'
;MSVFRKQLRLLLADRHTPEAAALFQTLLKYIHKRVSTIAGRFGTDSLTHSEIEEVVADVLLQLMSGGIQRFRGDSLPELIGFVRTISDRCTWRVVNRRQKERRLISEAGWQGDDLTAPIMRPDEEIEVVADSPLSDGDQEYLHALLRAGTKAELARRAGVSRAAVTQRVQRIRSRIDQLPSMERFSHDAWMQQAAHAALREN
;
A
#
# COMPACT_ATOMS: atom_id res chain seq x y z
N MET A 1 -37.91 -7.07 17.28
CA MET A 1 -36.77 -7.17 16.35
C MET A 1 -37.31 -7.58 14.99
N SER A 2 -37.21 -6.71 13.97
CA SER A 2 -37.76 -6.98 12.64
C SER A 2 -37.14 -8.24 12.01
N VAL A 3 -37.89 -8.86 11.09
CA VAL A 3 -37.45 -10.04 10.32
C VAL A 3 -36.13 -9.75 9.61
N PHE A 4 -36.03 -8.59 8.97
CA PHE A 4 -34.81 -8.12 8.32
C PHE A 4 -33.61 -8.09 9.27
N ARG A 5 -33.77 -7.50 10.47
CA ARG A 5 -32.68 -7.43 11.45
C ARG A 5 -32.28 -8.81 11.97
N LYS A 6 -33.22 -9.76 12.07
CA LYS A 6 -32.89 -11.15 12.43
C LYS A 6 -32.06 -11.81 11.34
N GLN A 7 -32.50 -11.70 10.09
CA GLN A 7 -31.80 -12.27 8.93
C GLN A 7 -30.39 -11.68 8.79
N LEU A 8 -30.25 -10.36 8.91
CA LEU A 8 -28.95 -9.70 8.86
C LEU A 8 -28.01 -10.21 9.97
N ARG A 9 -28.51 -10.40 11.20
CA ARG A 9 -27.68 -10.94 12.29
C ARG A 9 -27.25 -12.38 12.05
N LEU A 10 -28.13 -13.22 11.52
CA LEU A 10 -27.81 -14.60 11.17
C LEU A 10 -26.74 -14.64 10.08
N LEU A 11 -26.89 -13.81 9.05
CA LEU A 11 -25.91 -13.68 7.97
C LEU A 11 -24.54 -13.21 8.48
N LEU A 12 -24.51 -12.32 9.47
CA LEU A 12 -23.25 -11.81 10.04
C LEU A 12 -22.62 -12.72 11.10
N ALA A 13 -23.37 -13.70 11.60
CA ALA A 13 -22.87 -14.69 12.54
C ALA A 13 -21.90 -15.67 11.86
N ASP A 14 -22.15 -16.01 10.59
CA ASP A 14 -21.22 -16.76 9.74
C ASP A 14 -20.87 -15.97 8.48
N ARG A 15 -19.71 -15.29 8.56
CA ARG A 15 -19.21 -14.40 7.51
C ARG A 15 -18.52 -15.13 6.36
N HIS A 16 -18.30 -16.43 6.49
CA HIS A 16 -17.65 -17.24 5.46
C HIS A 16 -18.66 -17.81 4.46
N THR A 17 -19.95 -17.55 4.67
CA THR A 17 -21.01 -17.93 3.75
C THR A 17 -20.95 -17.13 2.44
N PRO A 18 -21.33 -17.74 1.31
CA PRO A 18 -21.40 -17.04 0.02
C PRO A 18 -22.39 -15.88 0.05
N GLU A 19 -23.46 -15.97 0.85
CA GLU A 19 -24.44 -14.91 1.03
C GLU A 19 -23.85 -13.70 1.77
N ALA A 20 -23.03 -13.92 2.81
CA ALA A 20 -22.33 -12.85 3.49
C ALA A 20 -21.32 -12.18 2.56
N ALA A 21 -20.57 -12.96 1.78
CA ALA A 21 -19.65 -12.44 0.77
C ALA A 21 -20.38 -11.58 -0.27
N ALA A 22 -21.53 -12.04 -0.78
CA ALA A 22 -22.35 -11.30 -1.74
C ALA A 22 -22.86 -9.96 -1.16
N LEU A 23 -23.26 -9.95 0.12
CA LEU A 23 -23.63 -8.71 0.81
C LEU A 23 -22.46 -7.74 0.84
N PHE A 24 -21.29 -8.17 1.31
CA PHE A 24 -20.11 -7.30 1.41
C PHE A 24 -19.62 -6.82 0.05
N GLN A 25 -19.66 -7.64 -1.00
CA GLN A 25 -19.36 -7.21 -2.36
C GLN A 25 -20.34 -6.15 -2.87
N THR A 26 -21.63 -6.30 -2.57
CA THR A 26 -22.64 -5.31 -2.93
C THR A 26 -22.41 -3.99 -2.19
N LEU A 27 -22.11 -4.07 -0.89
CA LEU A 27 -21.75 -2.90 -0.09
C LEU A 27 -20.48 -2.23 -0.61
N LEU A 28 -19.45 -3.00 -0.97
CA LEU A 28 -18.20 -2.49 -1.53
C LEU A 28 -18.44 -1.67 -2.81
N LYS A 29 -19.23 -2.20 -3.76
CA LYS A 29 -19.60 -1.48 -4.99
C LYS A 29 -20.33 -0.17 -4.69
N TYR A 30 -21.25 -0.20 -3.71
CA TYR A 30 -21.97 0.99 -3.26
C TYR A 30 -21.03 2.03 -2.64
N ILE A 31 -20.17 1.60 -1.72
CA ILE A 31 -19.20 2.45 -1.01
C ILE A 31 -18.27 3.12 -2.01
N HIS A 32 -17.68 2.34 -2.93
CA HIS A 32 -16.79 2.87 -3.98
C HIS A 32 -17.48 3.98 -4.78
N LYS A 33 -18.66 3.70 -5.34
CA LYS A 33 -19.44 4.71 -6.09
C LYS A 33 -19.72 5.96 -5.25
N ARG A 34 -20.05 5.78 -3.96
CA ARG A 34 -20.36 6.89 -3.05
C ARG A 34 -19.14 7.76 -2.75
N VAL A 35 -18.01 7.14 -2.39
CA VAL A 35 -16.74 7.82 -2.09
C VAL A 35 -16.27 8.60 -3.31
N SER A 36 -16.23 8.00 -4.50
CA SER A 36 -15.85 8.69 -5.73
C SER A 36 -16.76 9.88 -6.05
N THR A 37 -18.08 9.72 -5.84
CA THR A 37 -19.04 10.81 -6.06
C THR A 37 -18.81 11.98 -5.09
N ILE A 38 -18.49 11.69 -3.83
CA ILE A 38 -18.23 12.72 -2.82
C ILE A 38 -16.90 13.42 -3.11
N ALA A 39 -15.84 12.66 -3.39
CA ALA A 39 -14.54 13.20 -3.77
C ALA A 39 -14.67 14.15 -4.98
N GLY A 40 -15.37 13.73 -6.03
CA GLY A 40 -15.59 14.57 -7.22
C GLY A 40 -16.36 15.88 -6.95
N ARG A 41 -17.16 15.96 -5.88
CA ARG A 41 -17.87 17.21 -5.51
C ARG A 41 -16.97 18.25 -4.84
N PHE A 42 -15.83 17.85 -4.29
CA PHE A 42 -14.88 18.75 -3.64
C PHE A 42 -13.82 19.31 -4.60
N GLY A 43 -14.01 19.14 -5.91
CA GLY A 43 -13.06 19.50 -6.95
C GLY A 43 -12.36 18.27 -7.53
N THR A 44 -11.89 18.41 -8.76
CA THR A 44 -11.26 17.35 -9.58
C THR A 44 -10.05 16.69 -8.93
N ASP A 45 -9.41 17.34 -7.95
CA ASP A 45 -8.20 16.86 -7.27
C ASP A 45 -8.34 16.75 -5.74
N SER A 46 -9.54 16.52 -5.21
CA SER A 46 -9.68 16.42 -3.75
C SER A 46 -9.07 15.13 -3.18
N LEU A 47 -9.13 14.02 -3.92
CA LEU A 47 -8.53 12.72 -3.61
C LEU A 47 -8.09 12.02 -4.89
N THR A 48 -6.92 11.36 -4.84
CA THR A 48 -6.40 10.46 -5.87
C THR A 48 -7.14 9.12 -5.86
N HIS A 49 -6.92 8.30 -6.91
CA HIS A 49 -7.51 6.97 -6.98
C HIS A 49 -7.09 6.05 -5.81
N SER A 50 -5.79 6.06 -5.46
CA SER A 50 -5.28 5.26 -4.34
C SER A 50 -5.91 5.68 -3.01
N GLU A 51 -6.14 6.97 -2.79
CA GLU A 51 -6.80 7.46 -1.57
C GLU A 51 -8.29 7.12 -1.53
N ILE A 52 -8.96 7.10 -2.70
CA ILE A 52 -10.34 6.60 -2.78
C ILE A 52 -10.37 5.13 -2.39
N GLU A 53 -9.44 4.29 -2.88
CA GLU A 53 -9.35 2.88 -2.51
C GLU A 53 -9.07 2.69 -1.01
N GLU A 54 -8.19 3.50 -0.43
CA GLU A 54 -7.90 3.51 1.01
C GLU A 54 -9.16 3.83 1.83
N VAL A 55 -9.88 4.90 1.48
CA VAL A 55 -11.15 5.26 2.15
C VAL A 55 -12.19 4.15 2.01
N VAL A 56 -12.27 3.52 0.84
CA VAL A 56 -13.18 2.40 0.59
C VAL A 56 -12.82 1.19 1.47
N ALA A 57 -11.53 0.85 1.54
CA ALA A 57 -11.03 -0.23 2.38
C ALA A 57 -11.30 0.03 3.87
N ASP A 58 -11.05 1.26 4.33
CA ASP A 58 -11.33 1.70 5.70
C ASP A 58 -12.81 1.56 6.07
N VAL A 59 -13.71 2.00 5.19
CA VAL A 59 -15.16 1.88 5.41
C VAL A 59 -15.55 0.41 5.45
N LEU A 60 -15.06 -0.41 4.51
CA LEU A 60 -15.38 -1.84 4.48
C LEU A 60 -14.87 -2.55 5.74
N LEU A 61 -13.63 -2.27 6.15
CA LEU A 61 -13.04 -2.79 7.37
C LEU A 61 -13.87 -2.38 8.60
N GLN A 62 -14.29 -1.12 8.70
CA GLN A 62 -15.13 -0.65 9.79
C GLN A 62 -16.48 -1.40 9.84
N LEU A 63 -17.08 -1.67 8.69
CA LEU A 63 -18.32 -2.43 8.59
C LEU A 63 -18.14 -3.88 9.04
N MET A 64 -17.06 -4.54 8.59
CA MET A 64 -16.71 -5.91 8.94
C MET A 64 -16.33 -6.04 10.42
N SER A 65 -15.55 -5.11 10.97
CA SER A 65 -15.06 -5.16 12.36
C SER A 65 -16.13 -4.87 13.42
N GLY A 66 -17.39 -4.67 13.01
CA GLY A 66 -18.53 -4.54 13.92
C GLY A 66 -19.41 -3.31 13.68
N GLY A 67 -19.11 -2.50 12.67
CA GLY A 67 -19.97 -1.39 12.26
C GLY A 67 -21.39 -1.86 11.93
N ILE A 68 -21.53 -2.94 11.13
CA ILE A 68 -22.86 -3.47 10.78
C ILE A 68 -23.58 -4.05 12.00
N GLN A 69 -22.87 -4.63 12.97
CA GLN A 69 -23.49 -5.17 14.18
C GLN A 69 -24.19 -4.10 15.03
N ARG A 70 -23.76 -2.84 14.90
CA ARG A 70 -24.38 -1.68 15.57
C ARG A 70 -25.61 -1.15 14.85
N PHE A 71 -25.92 -1.63 13.64
CA PHE A 71 -27.10 -1.21 12.89
C PHE A 71 -28.40 -1.53 13.66
N ARG A 72 -29.26 -0.51 13.79
CA ARG A 72 -30.53 -0.57 14.51
C ARG A 72 -31.75 -0.32 13.62
N GLY A 73 -31.58 -0.28 12.31
CA GLY A 73 -32.71 -0.16 11.40
C GLY A 73 -33.42 -1.49 11.15
N ASP A 74 -34.53 -1.41 10.43
CA ASP A 74 -35.45 -2.51 10.16
C ASP A 74 -35.68 -2.77 8.67
N SER A 75 -35.00 -2.02 7.79
CA SER A 75 -35.16 -2.13 6.35
C SER A 75 -33.83 -1.99 5.59
N LEU A 76 -33.82 -2.47 4.34
CA LEU A 76 -32.66 -2.33 3.44
C LEU A 76 -32.33 -0.86 3.13
N PRO A 77 -33.30 0.05 2.85
CA PRO A 77 -33.00 1.48 2.68
C PRO A 77 -32.32 2.10 3.90
N GLU A 78 -32.72 1.71 5.12
CA GLU A 78 -32.05 2.17 6.34
C GLU A 78 -30.62 1.64 6.46
N LEU A 79 -30.36 0.38 6.05
CA LEU A 79 -29.01 -0.17 6.01
C LEU A 79 -28.12 0.61 5.03
N ILE A 80 -28.64 0.93 3.84
CA ILE A 80 -27.94 1.78 2.87
C ILE A 80 -27.70 3.17 3.44
N GLY A 81 -28.68 3.77 4.14
CA GLY A 81 -28.51 5.06 4.83
C GLY A 81 -27.44 5.03 5.93
N PHE A 82 -27.37 3.91 6.68
CA PHE A 82 -26.35 3.69 7.70
C PHE A 82 -24.95 3.58 7.08
N VAL A 83 -24.78 2.76 6.05
CA VAL A 83 -23.52 2.61 5.31
C VAL A 83 -23.10 3.94 4.70
N ARG A 84 -24.03 4.66 4.06
CA ARG A 84 -23.81 6.01 3.52
C ARG A 84 -23.24 6.95 4.59
N THR A 85 -23.80 6.94 5.79
CA THR A 85 -23.35 7.83 6.88
C THR A 85 -21.90 7.54 7.28
N ILE A 86 -21.51 6.26 7.31
CA ILE A 86 -20.13 5.85 7.59
C ILE A 86 -19.21 6.27 6.44
N SER A 87 -19.59 5.97 5.19
CA SER A 87 -18.83 6.36 4.00
C SER A 87 -18.61 7.87 3.93
N ASP A 88 -19.68 8.66 4.12
CA ASP A 88 -19.62 10.12 4.12
C ASP A 88 -18.65 10.59 5.20
N ARG A 89 -18.76 10.09 6.43
CA ARG A 89 -17.90 10.49 7.56
C ARG A 89 -16.41 10.17 7.31
N CYS A 90 -16.09 8.98 6.82
CA CYS A 90 -14.70 8.60 6.55
C CYS A 90 -14.12 9.45 5.42
N THR A 91 -14.88 9.63 4.33
CA THR A 91 -14.48 10.48 3.21
C THR A 91 -14.24 11.92 3.68
N TRP A 92 -15.18 12.49 4.45
CA TRP A 92 -15.04 13.84 5.00
C TRP A 92 -13.82 14.01 5.89
N ARG A 93 -13.48 13.01 6.71
CA ARG A 93 -12.29 13.06 7.57
C ARG A 93 -11.02 13.17 6.73
N VAL A 94 -10.90 12.36 5.67
CA VAL A 94 -9.73 12.36 4.80
C VAL A 94 -9.66 13.64 3.97
N VAL A 95 -10.78 14.07 3.37
CA VAL A 95 -10.87 15.34 2.64
C VAL A 95 -10.48 16.52 3.53
N ASN A 96 -11.01 16.60 4.75
CA ASN A 96 -10.68 17.68 5.68
C ASN A 96 -9.21 17.64 6.12
N ARG A 97 -8.64 16.45 6.35
CA ARG A 97 -7.20 16.30 6.65
C ARG A 97 -6.36 16.85 5.49
N ARG A 98 -6.67 16.46 4.26
CA ARG A 98 -5.97 16.94 3.04
C ARG A 98 -6.11 18.43 2.81
N GLN A 99 -7.31 18.98 2.99
CA GLN A 99 -7.50 20.43 2.87
C GLN A 99 -6.68 21.21 3.90
N LYS A 100 -6.55 20.68 5.12
CA LYS A 100 -5.68 21.28 6.15
C LYS A 100 -4.21 21.18 5.75
N GLU A 101 -3.74 20.02 5.31
CA GLU A 101 -2.36 19.83 4.83
C GLU A 101 -2.03 20.79 3.68
N ARG A 102 -2.92 20.91 2.68
CA ARG A 102 -2.75 21.85 1.55
C ARG A 102 -2.71 23.31 1.99
N ARG A 103 -3.55 23.71 2.95
CA ARG A 103 -3.54 25.07 3.50
C ARG A 103 -2.22 25.35 4.22
N LEU A 104 -1.72 24.42 5.03
CA LEU A 104 -0.45 24.56 5.72
C LEU A 104 0.73 24.70 4.74
N ILE A 105 0.75 23.92 3.66
CA ILE A 105 1.77 24.02 2.60
C ILE A 105 1.68 25.38 1.88
N SER A 106 0.46 25.84 1.56
CA SER A 106 0.24 27.14 0.93
C SER A 106 0.61 28.33 1.82
N GLU A 107 0.31 28.26 3.12
CA GLU A 107 0.61 29.32 4.11
C GLU A 107 2.11 29.36 4.44
N ALA A 108 2.83 28.24 4.31
CA ALA A 108 4.28 28.17 4.43
C ALA A 108 5.05 28.81 3.25
N GLY A 109 4.35 29.42 2.28
CA GLY A 109 4.97 30.13 1.17
C GLY A 109 5.61 29.22 0.10
N TRP A 110 5.26 27.93 0.08
CA TRP A 110 5.67 27.04 -1.02
C TRP A 110 4.91 27.40 -2.29
N GLN A 111 5.51 28.27 -3.12
CA GLN A 111 5.09 28.49 -4.49
C GLN A 111 5.49 27.27 -5.33
N GLY A 112 4.51 26.38 -5.56
CA GLY A 112 4.66 25.21 -6.42
C GLY A 112 4.67 25.61 -7.90
N ASP A 113 5.78 26.18 -8.35
CA ASP A 113 6.01 26.46 -9.78
C ASP A 113 6.63 25.25 -10.52
N ASP A 114 6.46 24.04 -9.99
CA ASP A 114 6.98 22.82 -10.63
C ASP A 114 6.02 21.62 -10.56
N LEU A 115 4.71 21.88 -10.72
CA LEU A 115 3.69 20.81 -10.78
C LEU A 115 3.60 20.12 -12.16
N THR A 116 4.52 20.42 -13.09
CA THR A 116 4.74 19.63 -14.31
C THR A 116 5.88 18.62 -14.17
N ALA A 117 6.57 18.58 -13.03
CA ALA A 117 7.48 17.50 -12.73
C ALA A 117 6.68 16.18 -12.60
N PRO A 118 7.12 15.08 -13.24
CA PRO A 118 6.46 13.79 -13.12
C PRO A 118 6.33 13.44 -11.64
N ILE A 119 5.11 13.11 -11.19
CA ILE A 119 4.82 12.74 -9.80
C ILE A 119 5.71 11.55 -9.44
N MET A 120 6.79 11.85 -8.70
CA MET A 120 7.68 10.89 -8.09
C MET A 120 6.85 9.98 -7.18
N ARG A 121 7.06 8.66 -7.29
CA ARG A 121 6.38 7.72 -6.39
C ARG A 121 6.86 7.98 -4.95
N PRO A 122 6.07 7.67 -3.90
CA PRO A 122 6.50 7.83 -2.49
C PRO A 122 7.82 7.12 -2.15
N ASP A 123 8.24 6.20 -3.01
CA ASP A 123 9.47 5.41 -2.97
C ASP A 123 10.70 6.17 -3.54
N GLU A 124 10.54 7.39 -4.05
CA GLU A 124 11.59 8.13 -4.75
C GLU A 124 12.29 9.23 -3.92
N GLU A 125 11.75 9.63 -2.77
CA GLU A 125 12.35 10.66 -1.89
C GLU A 125 12.99 10.13 -0.61
N ILE A 126 13.16 8.82 -0.49
CA ILE A 126 14.02 8.25 0.54
C ILE A 126 15.25 7.67 -0.16
N GLU A 127 16.11 8.54 -0.72
CA GLU A 127 17.55 8.28 -0.66
C GLU A 127 18.01 8.46 0.80
N VAL A 128 17.48 7.63 1.69
CA VAL A 128 18.32 7.16 2.78
C VAL A 128 19.20 6.15 2.07
N VAL A 129 20.40 6.59 1.70
CA VAL A 129 21.52 5.67 1.51
C VAL A 129 21.65 4.96 2.85
N ALA A 130 20.89 3.86 3.01
CA ALA A 130 21.08 2.94 4.09
C ALA A 130 22.43 2.32 3.77
N ASP A 131 23.50 2.84 4.39
CA ASP A 131 24.81 2.22 4.32
C ASP A 131 24.61 0.74 4.64
N SER A 132 24.79 -0.09 3.61
CA SER A 132 24.67 -1.51 3.77
C SER A 132 25.77 -1.95 4.73
N PRO A 133 25.45 -2.72 5.78
CA PRO A 133 26.46 -3.22 6.73
C PRO A 133 27.45 -4.21 6.08
N LEU A 134 27.27 -4.51 4.78
CA LEU A 134 28.20 -5.31 3.99
C LEU A 134 29.39 -4.48 3.54
N SER A 135 30.56 -5.13 3.41
CA SER A 135 31.73 -4.49 2.82
C SER A 135 31.50 -4.11 1.36
N ASP A 136 32.11 -3.02 0.90
CA ASP A 136 32.01 -2.50 -0.47
C ASP A 136 32.21 -3.57 -1.55
N GLY A 137 33.19 -4.46 -1.36
CA GLY A 137 33.46 -5.56 -2.29
C GLY A 137 32.37 -6.65 -2.39
N ASP A 138 31.49 -6.76 -1.39
CA ASP A 138 30.30 -7.61 -1.44
C ASP A 138 29.12 -6.86 -2.05
N GLN A 139 29.01 -5.55 -1.79
CA GLN A 139 28.00 -4.68 -2.40
C GLN A 139 28.16 -4.60 -3.92
N GLU A 140 29.38 -4.30 -4.40
CA GLU A 140 29.71 -4.29 -5.83
C GLU A 140 29.40 -5.62 -6.51
N TYR A 141 29.66 -6.73 -5.80
CA TYR A 141 29.41 -8.06 -6.31
C TYR A 141 27.90 -8.36 -6.47
N LEU A 142 27.08 -7.90 -5.53
CA LEU A 142 25.62 -8.02 -5.61
C LEU A 142 25.04 -7.13 -6.71
N HIS A 143 25.56 -5.91 -6.89
CA HIS A 143 25.18 -5.05 -8.02
C HIS A 143 25.52 -5.70 -9.37
N ALA A 144 26.72 -6.26 -9.51
CA ALA A 144 27.11 -6.98 -10.71
C ALA A 144 26.20 -8.20 -10.98
N LEU A 145 25.78 -8.92 -9.93
CA LEU A 145 24.85 -10.03 -10.03
C LEU A 145 23.45 -9.59 -10.48
N LEU A 146 22.93 -8.49 -9.93
CA LEU A 146 21.64 -7.92 -10.29
C LEU A 146 21.62 -7.44 -11.74
N ARG A 147 22.68 -6.73 -12.18
CA ARG A 147 22.84 -6.30 -13.58
C ARG A 147 22.96 -7.46 -14.56
N ALA A 148 23.61 -8.56 -14.17
CA ALA A 148 23.70 -9.75 -14.99
C ALA A 148 22.38 -10.54 -15.07
N GLY A 149 21.42 -10.30 -14.16
CA GLY A 149 20.10 -10.94 -14.10
C GLY A 149 20.11 -12.42 -13.70
N THR A 150 21.18 -13.16 -13.97
CA THR A 150 21.34 -14.56 -13.55
C THR A 150 22.75 -14.90 -13.10
N LYS A 151 22.89 -15.87 -12.20
CA LYS A 151 24.19 -16.40 -11.74
C LYS A 151 25.03 -16.99 -12.88
N ALA A 152 24.37 -17.56 -13.89
CA ALA A 152 25.04 -18.11 -15.07
C ALA A 152 25.61 -16.99 -15.96
N GLU A 153 24.87 -15.89 -16.10
CA GLU A 153 25.32 -14.73 -16.86
C GLU A 153 26.47 -14.00 -16.16
N LEU A 154 26.41 -13.84 -14.83
CA LEU A 154 27.53 -13.27 -14.07
C LEU A 154 28.79 -14.15 -14.19
N ALA A 155 28.63 -15.48 -14.10
CA ALA A 155 29.72 -16.43 -14.26
C ALA A 155 30.41 -16.28 -15.63
N ARG A 156 29.62 -16.14 -16.70
CA ARG A 156 30.12 -15.89 -18.05
C ARG A 156 30.87 -14.56 -18.17
N ARG A 157 30.28 -13.46 -17.68
CA ARG A 157 30.88 -12.11 -17.76
C ARG A 157 32.16 -11.97 -16.93
N ALA A 158 32.22 -12.61 -15.77
CA ALA A 158 33.37 -12.56 -14.87
C ALA A 158 34.41 -13.66 -15.13
N GLY A 159 34.21 -14.55 -16.10
CA GLY A 159 35.16 -15.62 -16.43
C GLY A 159 35.35 -16.66 -15.33
N VAL A 160 34.35 -16.87 -14.46
CA VAL A 160 34.41 -17.80 -13.32
C VAL A 160 33.34 -18.89 -13.42
N SER A 161 33.49 -19.97 -12.64
CA SER A 161 32.47 -21.03 -12.63
C SER A 161 31.20 -20.61 -11.91
N ARG A 162 30.04 -21.14 -12.33
CA ARG A 162 28.75 -20.92 -11.66
C ARG A 162 28.77 -21.39 -10.20
N ALA A 163 29.58 -22.40 -9.88
CA ALA A 163 29.79 -22.88 -8.52
C ALA A 163 30.52 -21.83 -7.65
N ALA A 164 31.54 -21.16 -8.20
CA ALA A 164 32.24 -20.07 -7.51
C ALA A 164 31.30 -18.88 -7.21
N VAL A 165 30.45 -18.52 -8.17
CA VAL A 165 29.39 -17.49 -7.95
C VAL A 165 28.43 -17.92 -6.84
N THR A 166 28.01 -19.19 -6.84
CA THR A 166 27.06 -19.71 -5.84
C THR A 166 27.68 -19.73 -4.44
N GLN A 167 28.92 -20.17 -4.30
CA GLN A 167 29.64 -20.17 -3.01
C GLN A 167 29.85 -18.74 -2.48
N ARG A 168 30.15 -17.78 -3.36
CA ARG A 168 30.33 -16.38 -2.96
C ARG A 168 29.01 -15.76 -2.48
N VAL A 169 27.91 -16.01 -3.19
CA VAL A 169 26.56 -15.59 -2.75
C VAL A 169 26.16 -16.26 -1.43
N GLN A 170 26.48 -17.53 -1.22
CA GLN A 170 26.19 -18.22 0.03
C GLN A 170 27.00 -17.66 1.21
N ARG A 171 28.25 -17.27 1.00
CA ARG A 171 29.06 -16.59 2.02
C ARG A 171 28.48 -15.24 2.39
N ILE A 172 28.08 -14.43 1.41
CA ILE A 172 27.42 -13.14 1.64
C ILE A 172 26.12 -13.34 2.42
N ARG A 173 25.29 -14.31 2.02
CA ARG A 173 24.05 -14.67 2.73
C ARG A 173 24.30 -15.09 4.18
N SER A 174 25.32 -15.90 4.42
CA SER A 174 25.68 -16.35 5.78
C SER A 174 26.11 -15.18 6.66
N ARG A 175 26.76 -14.16 6.08
CA ARG A 175 27.12 -12.92 6.80
C ARG A 175 25.88 -12.09 7.11
N ILE A 176 24.94 -11.97 6.17
CA ILE A 176 23.66 -11.27 6.39
C ILE A 176 22.84 -11.94 7.50
N ASP A 177 22.81 -13.27 7.52
CA ASP A 177 22.09 -14.05 8.54
C ASP A 177 22.68 -13.88 9.96
N GLN A 178 23.91 -13.39 10.07
CA GLN A 178 24.59 -13.10 11.34
C GLN A 178 24.41 -11.65 11.81
N LEU A 179 23.86 -10.76 10.98
CA LEU A 179 23.65 -9.36 11.34
C LEU A 179 22.55 -9.19 12.41
N PRO A 180 22.61 -8.18 13.28
CA PRO A 180 21.51 -7.77 14.14
C PRO A 180 20.23 -7.45 13.35
N SER A 181 19.06 -7.62 13.96
CA SER A 181 17.75 -7.48 13.28
C SER A 181 17.55 -6.10 12.63
N MET A 182 18.09 -5.04 13.23
CA MET A 182 18.06 -3.68 12.66
C MET A 182 18.96 -3.52 11.43
N GLU A 183 20.12 -4.18 11.40
CA GLU A 183 21.07 -4.14 10.29
C GLU A 183 20.64 -5.03 9.12
N ARG A 184 19.87 -6.11 9.39
CA ARG A 184 19.19 -6.86 8.34
C ARG A 184 18.12 -6.03 7.65
N PHE A 185 17.36 -5.26 8.43
CA PHE A 185 16.32 -4.38 7.89
C PHE A 185 16.92 -3.30 6.96
N SER A 186 18.05 -2.69 7.35
CA SER A 186 18.75 -1.73 6.48
C SER A 186 19.35 -2.40 5.22
N HIS A 187 19.93 -3.59 5.36
CA HIS A 187 20.42 -4.37 4.22
C HIS A 187 19.31 -4.74 3.23
N ASP A 188 18.14 -5.17 3.72
CA ASP A 188 17.02 -5.56 2.87
C ASP A 188 16.42 -4.36 2.12
N ALA A 189 16.36 -3.20 2.78
CA ALA A 189 15.99 -1.93 2.14
C ALA A 189 16.98 -1.54 1.03
N TRP A 190 18.28 -1.63 1.31
CA TRP A 190 19.33 -1.36 0.32
C TRP A 190 19.27 -2.33 -0.87
N MET A 191 19.06 -3.63 -0.64
CA MET A 191 18.93 -4.63 -1.71
C MET A 191 17.70 -4.39 -2.60
N GLN A 192 16.58 -3.95 -2.01
CA GLN A 192 15.38 -3.58 -2.78
C GLN A 192 15.67 -2.38 -3.67
N GLN A 193 16.35 -1.35 -3.15
CA GLN A 193 16.74 -0.18 -3.94
C GLN A 193 17.71 -0.55 -5.07
N ALA A 194 18.73 -1.35 -4.78
CA ALA A 194 19.70 -1.84 -5.77
C ALA A 194 19.04 -2.67 -6.89
N ALA A 195 18.04 -3.50 -6.56
CA ALA A 195 17.29 -4.27 -7.55
C ALA A 195 16.42 -3.38 -8.44
N HIS A 196 15.78 -2.36 -7.88
CA HIS A 196 15.01 -1.37 -8.66
C HIS A 196 15.91 -0.57 -9.60
N ALA A 197 17.10 -0.15 -9.14
CA ALA A 197 18.08 0.53 -9.99
C ALA A 197 18.54 -0.34 -11.16
N ALA A 198 18.87 -1.61 -10.91
CA ALA A 198 19.31 -2.55 -11.96
C ALA A 198 18.22 -2.88 -12.99
N LEU A 199 16.93 -2.75 -12.62
CA LEU A 199 15.79 -2.91 -13.53
C LEU A 199 15.51 -1.65 -14.36
N ARG A 200 15.95 -0.46 -13.91
CA ARG A 200 15.85 0.80 -14.67
C ARG A 200 16.97 0.95 -15.72
N GLU A 201 18.12 0.30 -15.49
CA GLU A 201 19.29 0.34 -16.39
C GLU A 201 19.27 -0.72 -17.51
N ASN A 202 18.38 -1.71 -17.46
CA ASN A 202 18.16 -2.74 -18.49
C ASN A 202 16.96 -2.42 -19.37
#